data_AF-A0A2W4LFC0-F1
#
_entry.id   AF-A0A2W4LFC0-F1
#
_cell.length_a   1.000
_cell.length_b   1.000
_cell.length_c   1.000
_cell.angle_alpha   90.00
_cell.angle_beta   90.00
_cell.angle_gamma   90.00
#
_symmetry.space_group_name_H-M   'P 1'
#
loop_
_entity.id
_entity.type
_entity.pdbx_description
1 polymer ?
#
loop_
_entity_poly.entity_id
_entity_poly.type
_entity_poly.pdbx_seq_one_letter_code
_entity_poly.pdbx_strand_id
1 'polypeptide(L)'
;MFYKGQPPAARNARPLCAQELGRASGLDTEALERGLAELVARGFVTCDSFAGLRALVFSAARRKAGRVPSAGRYSLLAYEGSEPLSVEAVARQLLARTGIVFRKTLARERQPYPFRELLRALRTLEARGEVRGGRFVAGFDGEQYALPECIAALRAVRRRGPGVPVHVSAADPLNFRGILTPDERVSPLARTTVLVA
;
A
#
# COMPACT_ATOMS: atom_id res chain seq x y z
N MET A 1 1.67 24.64 -20.21
CA MET A 1 1.19 25.73 -19.32
C MET A 1 0.61 25.09 -18.08
N PHE A 2 1.28 25.29 -16.95
CA PHE A 2 0.83 24.80 -15.64
C PHE A 2 -0.33 25.67 -15.16
N TYR A 3 -1.50 25.08 -14.94
CA TYR A 3 -2.59 25.77 -14.25
C TYR A 3 -2.20 25.95 -12.78
N LYS A 4 -1.57 27.08 -12.47
CA LYS A 4 -1.58 27.68 -11.12
C LYS A 4 -2.98 28.23 -10.89
N GLY A 5 -3.82 27.41 -10.29
CA GLY A 5 -5.15 27.78 -9.86
C GLY A 5 -5.62 26.73 -8.89
N GLN A 6 -5.08 26.76 -7.66
CA GLN A 6 -5.63 25.99 -6.56
C GLN A 6 -7.00 26.62 -6.24
N PRO A 7 -8.14 25.95 -6.48
CA PRO A 7 -9.42 26.52 -6.13
C PRO A 7 -9.51 26.63 -4.60
N PRO A 8 -9.85 27.82 -4.05
CA PRO A 8 -10.05 27.96 -2.63
C PRO A 8 -11.33 27.22 -2.22
N ALA A 9 -11.32 26.64 -1.01
CA ALA A 9 -12.50 26.17 -0.28
C ALA A 9 -13.21 24.87 -0.74
N ALA A 10 -12.49 23.86 -1.24
CA ALA A 10 -13.09 22.53 -1.45
C ALA A 10 -12.97 21.56 -0.26
N ARG A 11 -12.53 22.04 0.92
CA ARG A 11 -12.31 21.21 2.12
C ARG A 11 -13.59 20.61 2.72
N ASN A 12 -14.77 21.13 2.37
CA ASN A 12 -16.08 20.70 2.87
C ASN A 12 -17.08 20.34 1.75
N ALA A 13 -16.60 19.92 0.57
CA ALA A 13 -17.51 19.51 -0.50
C ALA A 13 -18.21 18.20 -0.12
N ARG A 14 -19.56 18.21 -0.05
CA ARG A 14 -20.33 16.99 0.22
C ARG A 14 -20.05 15.95 -0.88
N PRO A 15 -20.07 14.65 -0.57
CA PRO A 15 -20.05 13.61 -1.61
C PRO A 15 -21.26 13.73 -2.55
N LEU A 16 -21.03 13.76 -3.86
CA LEU A 16 -22.08 13.93 -4.88
C LEU A 16 -22.14 12.70 -5.79
N CYS A 17 -23.34 12.30 -6.22
CA CYS A 17 -23.45 11.29 -7.27
C CYS A 17 -23.07 11.88 -8.65
N ALA A 18 -22.78 11.03 -9.64
CA ALA A 18 -22.39 11.47 -10.98
C ALA A 18 -23.42 12.42 -11.63
N GLN A 19 -24.72 12.20 -11.38
CA GLN A 19 -25.79 13.05 -11.90
C GLN A 19 -25.76 14.45 -11.28
N GLU A 20 -25.51 14.54 -9.97
CA GLU A 20 -25.38 15.82 -9.27
C GLU A 20 -24.11 16.57 -9.71
N LEU A 21 -23.01 15.86 -9.93
CA LEU A 21 -21.78 16.43 -10.47
C LEU A 21 -21.97 16.95 -11.90
N GLY A 22 -22.67 16.21 -12.76
CA GLY A 22 -22.99 16.66 -14.12
C GLY A 22 -23.81 17.95 -14.10
N ARG A 23 -24.84 18.01 -13.26
CA ARG A 23 -25.65 19.24 -13.06
C ARG A 23 -24.83 20.41 -12.52
N ALA A 24 -23.96 20.17 -11.54
CA ALA A 24 -23.17 21.23 -10.91
C ALA A 24 -22.02 21.73 -11.79
N SER A 25 -21.43 20.86 -12.62
CA SER A 25 -20.30 21.21 -13.48
C SER A 25 -20.72 21.73 -14.87
N GLY A 26 -21.95 21.42 -15.31
CA GLY A 26 -22.41 21.73 -16.67
C GLY A 26 -21.73 20.89 -17.76
N LEU A 27 -20.95 19.86 -17.38
CA LEU A 27 -20.27 18.97 -18.31
C LEU A 27 -21.24 17.93 -18.89
N ASP A 28 -20.99 17.54 -20.14
CA ASP A 28 -21.63 16.35 -20.69
C ASP A 28 -21.11 15.07 -20.00
N THR A 29 -21.83 13.96 -20.19
CA THR A 29 -21.51 12.69 -19.53
C THR A 29 -20.09 12.21 -19.85
N GLU A 30 -19.63 12.41 -21.10
CA GLU A 30 -18.32 11.91 -21.54
C GLU A 30 -17.17 12.73 -20.94
N ALA A 31 -17.28 14.06 -20.92
CA ALA A 31 -16.33 14.95 -20.28
C ALA A 31 -16.31 14.74 -18.76
N LEU A 32 -17.46 14.53 -18.13
CA LEU A 32 -17.55 14.20 -16.71
C LEU A 32 -16.85 12.87 -16.40
N GLU A 33 -17.12 11.81 -17.17
CA GLU A 33 -16.47 10.51 -17.01
C GLU A 33 -14.94 10.62 -17.18
N ARG A 34 -14.47 11.32 -18.21
CA ARG A 34 -13.02 11.55 -18.41
C ARG A 34 -12.39 12.32 -17.26
N GLY A 35 -13.03 13.41 -16.82
CA GLY A 35 -12.55 14.22 -15.71
C GLY A 35 -12.51 13.44 -14.39
N LEU A 36 -13.54 12.66 -14.10
CA LEU A 36 -13.56 11.77 -12.94
C LEU A 36 -12.50 10.68 -13.04
N ALA A 37 -12.30 10.07 -14.20
CA ALA A 37 -11.25 9.08 -14.41
C ALA A 37 -9.86 9.67 -14.16
N GLU A 38 -9.59 10.89 -14.64
CA GLU A 38 -8.32 11.59 -14.41
C GLU A 38 -8.13 11.95 -12.93
N LEU A 39 -9.15 12.50 -12.28
CA LEU A 39 -9.09 12.88 -10.87
C LEU A 39 -8.92 11.66 -9.95
N VAL A 40 -9.61 10.56 -10.25
CA VAL A 40 -9.45 9.27 -9.54
C VAL A 40 -8.05 8.70 -9.77
N ALA A 41 -7.56 8.70 -11.01
CA ALA A 41 -6.22 8.20 -11.32
C ALA A 41 -5.11 8.99 -10.62
N ARG A 42 -5.33 10.28 -10.38
CA ARG A 42 -4.42 11.16 -9.63
C ARG A 42 -4.63 11.14 -8.12
N GLY A 43 -5.65 10.43 -7.62
CA GLY A 43 -5.95 10.33 -6.19
C GLY A 43 -6.57 11.59 -5.58
N PHE A 44 -7.17 12.47 -6.38
CA PHE A 44 -7.89 13.66 -5.89
C PHE A 44 -9.36 13.39 -5.56
N VAL A 45 -9.94 12.36 -6.17
CA VAL A 45 -11.33 11.98 -5.98
C VAL A 45 -11.40 10.49 -5.67
N THR A 46 -12.29 10.11 -4.76
CA THR A 46 -12.67 8.71 -4.51
C THR A 46 -14.16 8.53 -4.75
N CYS A 47 -14.60 7.27 -4.81
CA CYS A 47 -16.01 6.90 -4.86
C CYS A 47 -16.26 5.80 -3.81
N ASP A 48 -17.36 5.92 -3.08
CA ASP A 48 -17.78 4.91 -2.09
C ASP A 48 -18.23 3.57 -2.72
N SER A 49 -18.23 3.49 -4.07
CA SER A 49 -18.62 2.30 -4.81
C SER A 49 -17.52 1.79 -5.75
N PHE A 50 -17.14 0.53 -5.58
CA PHE A 50 -16.26 -0.19 -6.52
C PHE A 50 -16.87 -0.35 -7.91
N ALA A 51 -18.19 -0.32 -8.05
CA ALA A 51 -18.83 -0.35 -9.37
C ALA A 51 -18.56 0.96 -10.12
N GLY A 52 -18.69 2.11 -9.46
CA GLY A 52 -18.36 3.42 -10.01
C GLY A 52 -16.88 3.55 -10.38
N LEU A 53 -15.96 3.12 -9.49
CA LEU A 53 -14.52 3.14 -9.78
C LEU A 53 -14.15 2.23 -10.97
N ARG A 54 -14.67 1.01 -11.02
CA ARG A 54 -14.37 0.08 -12.12
C ARG A 54 -14.89 0.59 -13.46
N ALA A 55 -16.02 1.29 -13.47
CA ALA A 55 -16.55 1.88 -14.70
C ALA A 55 -15.61 2.97 -15.28
N LEU A 56 -14.86 3.68 -14.43
CA LEU A 56 -13.87 4.68 -14.84
C LEU A 56 -12.52 4.09 -15.23
N VAL A 57 -12.13 2.96 -14.63
CA VAL A 57 -10.81 2.32 -14.84
C VAL A 57 -10.78 1.42 -16.08
N PHE A 58 -11.89 0.78 -16.44
CA PHE A 58 -11.95 -0.10 -17.61
C PHE A 58 -12.42 0.65 -18.87
N SER A 59 -11.74 0.40 -20.00
CA SER A 59 -12.09 1.02 -21.29
C SER A 59 -13.54 0.74 -21.70
N ALA A 60 -14.13 1.66 -22.48
CA ALA A 60 -15.49 1.53 -23.02
C ALA A 60 -15.75 0.17 -23.69
N ALA A 61 -14.73 -0.40 -24.35
CA ALA A 61 -14.78 -1.71 -25.00
C ALA A 61 -14.96 -2.90 -24.03
N ARG A 62 -14.62 -2.74 -22.74
CA ARG A 62 -14.76 -3.79 -21.71
C ARG A 62 -16.08 -3.69 -20.94
N ARG A 63 -16.91 -2.68 -21.21
CA ARG A 63 -18.28 -2.55 -20.66
C ARG A 63 -19.20 -3.58 -21.33
N LYS A 64 -19.11 -4.84 -20.92
CA LYS A 64 -20.12 -5.86 -21.27
C LYS A 64 -21.43 -5.46 -20.57
N ALA A 65 -22.43 -5.11 -21.39
CA ALA A 65 -23.83 -4.84 -21.04
C ALA A 65 -24.11 -3.69 -20.06
N GLY A 66 -24.44 -2.51 -20.61
CA GLY A 66 -25.55 -1.66 -20.15
C GLY A 66 -25.55 -1.08 -18.73
N ARG A 67 -24.48 -1.21 -17.94
CA ARG A 67 -24.42 -0.62 -16.60
C ARG A 67 -23.91 0.80 -16.65
N VAL A 68 -24.84 1.73 -16.48
CA VAL A 68 -24.60 3.17 -16.26
C VAL A 68 -23.54 3.38 -15.17
N PRO A 69 -22.55 4.27 -15.38
CA PRO A 69 -21.62 4.69 -14.35
C PRO A 69 -22.33 5.67 -13.40
N SER A 70 -23.26 5.16 -12.60
CA SER A 70 -24.01 5.95 -11.62
C SER A 70 -24.03 5.30 -10.24
N ALA A 71 -23.16 4.31 -10.01
CA ALA A 71 -23.06 3.69 -8.70
C ALA A 71 -22.08 4.46 -7.83
N GLY A 72 -22.58 5.03 -6.74
CA GLY A 72 -21.80 5.64 -5.67
C GLY A 72 -21.76 7.16 -5.68
N ARG A 73 -21.22 7.69 -4.59
CA ARG A 73 -20.96 9.12 -4.36
C ARG A 73 -19.47 9.36 -4.47
N TYR A 74 -19.13 10.38 -5.26
CA TYR A 74 -17.78 10.85 -5.44
C TYR A 74 -17.49 11.94 -4.42
N SER A 75 -16.37 11.83 -3.73
CA SER A 75 -15.89 12.82 -2.78
C SER A 75 -14.46 13.21 -3.11
N LEU A 76 -14.11 14.47 -2.83
CA LEU A 76 -12.73 14.90 -2.87
C LEU A 76 -11.96 14.17 -1.77
N LEU A 77 -10.87 13.53 -2.15
CA LEU A 77 -9.85 13.13 -1.20
C LEU A 77 -9.13 14.41 -0.79
N ALA A 78 -9.02 14.65 0.51
CA ALA A 78 -8.22 15.76 1.01
C ALA A 78 -6.76 15.44 0.65
N TYR A 79 -6.32 15.94 -0.51
CA TYR A 79 -4.91 15.99 -0.84
C TYR A 79 -4.32 17.16 -0.06
N GLU A 80 -4.27 17.04 1.26
CA GLU A 80 -3.22 17.71 1.99
C GLU A 80 -1.96 17.10 1.41
N GLY A 81 -1.18 17.88 0.63
CA GLY A 81 0.00 17.38 -0.02
C GLY A 81 0.81 16.62 1.01
N SER A 82 0.68 15.29 1.00
CA SER A 82 1.23 14.48 2.07
C SER A 82 2.71 14.58 1.80
N GLU A 83 3.42 15.36 2.62
CA GLU A 83 4.87 15.34 2.55
C GLU A 83 5.28 13.87 2.53
N PRO A 84 6.15 13.47 1.59
CA PRO A 84 6.58 12.09 1.52
C PRO A 84 6.97 11.66 2.93
N LEU A 85 6.40 10.54 3.41
CA LEU A 85 6.70 10.03 4.76
C LEU A 85 8.21 10.08 4.96
N SER A 86 8.69 10.61 6.08
CA SER A 86 10.14 10.68 6.30
C SER A 86 10.75 9.27 6.18
N VAL A 87 12.01 9.18 5.77
CA VAL A 87 12.72 7.89 5.65
C VAL A 87 12.64 7.10 6.97
N GLU A 88 12.73 7.81 8.11
CA GLU A 88 12.59 7.23 9.44
C GLU A 88 11.17 6.70 9.69
N ALA A 89 10.12 7.44 9.31
CA ALA A 89 8.73 6.98 9.44
C ALA A 89 8.49 5.71 8.61
N VAL A 90 9.02 5.64 7.38
CA VAL A 90 8.96 4.44 6.54
C VAL A 90 9.70 3.27 7.21
N ALA A 91 10.91 3.50 7.74
CA ALA A 91 11.67 2.46 8.44
C ALA A 91 10.90 1.90 9.65
N ARG A 92 10.28 2.78 10.46
CA ARG A 92 9.43 2.39 11.60
C ARG A 92 8.20 1.61 11.15
N GLN A 93 7.54 2.02 10.07
CA GLN A 93 6.39 1.31 9.52
C GLN A 93 6.77 -0.12 9.06
N LEU A 94 7.93 -0.27 8.42
CA LEU A 94 8.45 -1.59 8.01
C LEU A 94 8.72 -2.48 9.24
N LEU A 95 9.38 -1.94 10.26
CA LEU A 95 9.63 -2.65 11.52
C LEU A 95 8.34 -3.07 12.23
N ALA A 96 7.37 -2.17 12.32
CA ALA A 96 6.07 -2.46 12.94
C ALA A 96 5.31 -3.58 12.18
N ARG A 97 5.49 -3.67 10.86
CA ARG A 97 4.80 -4.67 10.03
C ARG A 97 5.46 -6.05 10.09
N THR A 98 6.78 -6.11 9.94
CA THR A 98 7.49 -7.40 9.78
C THR A 98 8.32 -7.79 11.00
N GLY A 99 8.50 -6.90 11.97
CA GLY A 99 9.35 -7.08 13.15
C GLY A 99 10.86 -7.01 12.86
N ILE A 100 11.27 -7.56 11.72
CA ILE A 100 12.65 -7.61 11.23
C ILE A 100 12.71 -7.01 9.82
N VAL A 101 13.67 -6.13 9.59
CA VAL A 101 13.88 -5.44 8.32
C VAL A 101 15.28 -5.72 7.80
N PHE A 102 15.33 -6.21 6.57
CA PHE A 102 16.53 -6.34 5.75
C PHE A 102 16.15 -6.42 4.27
N ARG A 103 17.11 -6.39 3.36
CA ARG A 103 16.83 -6.20 1.92
C ARG A 103 15.78 -7.16 1.33
N LYS A 104 15.71 -8.41 1.80
CA LYS A 104 14.75 -9.40 1.26
C LYS A 104 13.33 -9.22 1.80
N THR A 105 13.11 -8.67 2.99
CA THR A 105 11.75 -8.45 3.52
C THR A 105 10.99 -7.39 2.71
N LEU A 106 11.71 -6.54 1.97
CA LEU A 106 11.15 -5.52 1.08
C LEU A 106 10.75 -6.06 -0.29
N ALA A 107 11.03 -7.33 -0.63
CA ALA A 107 10.89 -7.85 -2.00
C ALA A 107 9.44 -7.85 -2.56
N ARG A 108 8.43 -7.68 -1.70
CA ARG A 108 7.01 -7.59 -2.10
C ARG A 108 6.46 -6.18 -2.10
N GLU A 109 7.15 -5.25 -1.45
CA GLU A 109 6.63 -3.91 -1.25
C GLU A 109 7.49 -2.88 -1.96
N ARG A 110 6.83 -2.02 -2.74
CA ARG A 110 7.51 -0.91 -3.38
C ARG A 110 7.80 0.17 -2.33
N GLN A 111 9.08 0.41 -2.09
CA GLN A 111 9.51 1.44 -1.15
C GLN A 111 9.64 2.80 -1.85
N PRO A 112 9.27 3.90 -1.18
CA PRO A 112 9.47 5.25 -1.71
C PRO A 112 10.94 5.66 -1.72
N TYR A 113 11.78 5.02 -0.88
CA TYR A 113 13.20 5.32 -0.74
C TYR A 113 14.09 4.13 -1.12
N PRO A 114 15.31 4.38 -1.63
CA PRO A 114 16.28 3.33 -1.85
C PRO A 114 16.75 2.72 -0.52
N PHE A 115 17.12 1.44 -0.53
CA PHE A 115 17.50 0.70 0.67
C PHE A 115 18.65 1.35 1.47
N ARG A 116 19.58 2.03 0.80
CA ARG A 116 20.68 2.76 1.45
C ARG A 116 20.21 3.87 2.41
N GLU A 117 19.09 4.53 2.09
CA GLU A 117 18.53 5.60 2.92
C GLU A 117 17.80 5.00 4.12
N LEU A 118 17.04 3.93 3.89
CA LEU A 118 16.44 3.14 4.95
C LEU A 118 17.50 2.60 5.92
N LEU A 119 18.64 2.12 5.40
CA LEU A 119 19.75 1.63 6.22
C LEU A 119 20.33 2.72 7.14
N ARG A 120 20.49 3.95 6.64
CA ARG A 120 20.94 5.09 7.46
C ARG A 120 19.94 5.42 8.56
N ALA A 121 18.65 5.40 8.24
CA ALA A 121 17.59 5.59 9.24
C ALA A 121 17.62 4.48 10.29
N LEU A 122 17.72 3.20 9.89
CA LEU A 122 17.79 2.05 10.79
C LEU A 122 19.02 2.11 11.73
N ARG A 123 20.19 2.52 11.24
CA ARG A 123 21.38 2.77 12.08
C ARG A 123 21.18 3.91 13.07
N THR A 124 20.44 4.95 12.68
CA THR A 124 20.09 6.05 13.59
C THR A 124 19.15 5.56 14.70
N LEU A 125 18.14 4.75 14.34
CA LEU A 125 17.24 4.11 15.31
C LEU A 125 18.01 3.15 16.24
N GLU A 126 19.00 2.44 15.72
CA GLU A 126 19.87 1.57 16.51
C GLU A 126 20.71 2.37 17.51
N ALA A 127 21.31 3.48 17.07
CA ALA A 127 22.07 4.37 17.95
C ALA A 127 21.20 4.97 19.07
N ARG A 128 19.90 5.16 18.82
CA ARG A 128 18.91 5.56 19.83
C ARG A 128 18.45 4.40 20.73
N GLY A 129 18.85 3.16 20.45
CA GLY A 129 18.48 1.97 21.19
C GLY A 129 17.07 1.44 20.91
N GLU A 130 16.39 1.98 19.90
CA GLU A 130 15.01 1.63 19.54
C GLU A 130 14.93 0.30 18.76
N VAL A 131 15.99 -0.03 18.05
CA VAL A 131 16.14 -1.30 17.32
C VAL A 131 17.51 -1.91 17.62
N ARG A 132 17.69 -3.17 17.24
CA ARG A 132 18.98 -3.86 17.32
C ARG A 132 19.43 -4.31 15.95
N GLY A 133 20.65 -3.95 15.56
CA GLY A 133 21.33 -4.52 14.41
C GLY A 133 21.88 -5.90 14.74
N GLY A 134 21.90 -6.80 13.76
CA GLY A 134 22.44 -8.14 13.93
C GLY A 134 22.12 -9.07 12.77
N ARG A 135 22.23 -10.38 13.03
CA ARG A 135 21.78 -11.45 12.14
C ARG A 135 20.73 -12.28 12.87
N PHE A 136 19.48 -12.14 12.46
CA PHE A 136 18.33 -12.79 13.10
C PHE A 136 17.76 -13.92 12.23
N VAL A 137 17.83 -13.75 10.90
CA VAL A 137 17.38 -14.73 9.91
C VAL A 137 18.58 -15.37 9.24
N ALA A 138 18.66 -16.70 9.31
CA ALA A 138 19.72 -17.50 8.69
C ALA A 138 19.57 -17.58 7.17
N GLY A 139 20.65 -17.87 6.45
CA GLY A 139 20.65 -18.01 4.98
C GLY A 139 20.61 -16.69 4.21
N PHE A 140 20.69 -15.55 4.91
CA PHE A 140 20.71 -14.22 4.31
C PHE A 140 21.89 -13.41 4.80
N ASP A 141 22.55 -12.77 3.84
CA ASP A 141 23.65 -11.84 4.09
C ASP A 141 23.17 -10.40 4.23
N GLY A 142 24.05 -9.58 4.82
CA GLY A 142 23.81 -8.16 5.08
C GLY A 142 23.31 -7.87 6.48
N GLU A 143 23.27 -6.59 6.80
CA GLU A 143 22.76 -6.08 8.08
C GLU A 143 21.25 -6.29 8.17
N GLN A 144 20.79 -6.77 9.33
CA GLN A 144 19.39 -6.93 9.66
C GLN A 144 19.08 -6.12 10.92
N TYR A 145 17.90 -5.53 10.98
CA TYR A 145 17.45 -4.72 12.11
C TYR A 145 16.15 -5.29 12.63
N ALA A 146 16.04 -5.46 13.94
CA ALA A 146 14.84 -6.00 14.58
C ALA A 146 14.42 -5.14 15.76
N LEU A 147 13.11 -5.12 16.01
CA LEU A 147 12.57 -4.62 17.26
C LEU A 147 13.02 -5.51 18.44
N PRO A 148 13.37 -4.96 19.61
CA PRO A 148 13.81 -5.74 20.77
C PRO A 148 12.82 -6.85 21.17
N GLU A 149 11.53 -6.57 21.12
CA GLU A 149 10.44 -7.51 21.40
C GLU A 149 10.39 -8.65 20.38
N CYS A 150 10.69 -8.39 19.10
CA CYS A 150 10.74 -9.42 18.07
C CYS A 150 11.89 -10.40 18.30
N ILE A 151 13.03 -9.94 18.85
CA ILE A 151 14.16 -10.82 19.21
C ILE A 151 13.74 -11.76 20.33
N ALA A 152 13.02 -11.25 21.34
CA ALA A 152 12.48 -12.09 22.41
C ALA A 152 11.47 -13.11 21.86
N ALA A 153 10.59 -12.71 20.95
CA ALA A 153 9.63 -13.58 20.29
C ALA A 153 10.32 -14.69 19.48
N LEU A 154 11.34 -14.37 18.66
CA LEU A 154 12.12 -15.36 17.91
C LEU A 154 12.79 -16.39 18.84
N ARG A 155 13.37 -15.93 19.95
CA ARG A 155 13.97 -16.84 20.96
C ARG A 155 12.93 -17.75 21.60
N ALA A 156 11.72 -17.24 21.83
CA ALA A 156 10.61 -18.04 22.35
C ALA A 156 10.15 -19.11 21.34
N VAL A 157 9.98 -18.75 20.07
CA VAL A 157 9.65 -19.69 18.98
C VAL A 157 10.72 -20.77 18.87
N ARG A 158 12.01 -20.40 18.86
CA ARG A 158 13.12 -21.36 18.82
C ARG A 158 13.06 -22.39 19.96
N ARG A 159 12.64 -21.99 21.16
CA ARG A 159 12.50 -22.91 22.32
C ARG A 159 11.27 -23.81 22.22
N ARG A 160 10.16 -23.31 21.68
CA ARG A 160 8.92 -24.10 21.52
C ARG A 160 9.00 -25.08 20.36
N GLY A 161 9.84 -24.80 19.37
CA GLY A 161 9.84 -25.50 18.09
C GLY A 161 8.90 -24.84 17.09
N PRO A 162 8.86 -25.35 15.84
CA PRO A 162 8.01 -24.81 14.78
C PRO A 162 6.54 -24.82 15.19
N GLY A 163 5.83 -23.73 14.85
CA GLY A 163 4.40 -23.61 15.11
C GLY A 163 3.56 -24.40 14.11
N VAL A 164 2.24 -24.37 14.31
CA VAL A 164 1.29 -24.86 13.30
C VAL A 164 1.30 -23.88 12.13
N PRO A 165 1.47 -24.36 10.89
CA PRO A 165 1.42 -23.50 9.71
C PRO A 165 0.08 -22.76 9.59
N VAL A 166 0.13 -21.52 9.11
CA VAL A 166 -1.03 -20.65 8.95
C VAL A 166 -1.29 -20.38 7.47
N HIS A 167 -2.55 -20.43 7.06
CA HIS A 167 -2.97 -19.98 5.74
C HIS A 167 -3.06 -18.46 5.71
N VAL A 168 -2.30 -17.83 4.82
CA VAL A 168 -2.39 -16.39 4.54
C VAL A 168 -2.78 -16.18 3.08
N SER A 169 -3.39 -15.04 2.77
CA SER A 169 -3.69 -14.68 1.37
C SER A 169 -2.38 -14.58 0.57
N ALA A 170 -2.38 -15.01 -0.69
CA ALA A 170 -1.22 -14.79 -1.55
C ALA A 170 -0.88 -13.30 -1.72
N ALA A 171 -1.87 -12.41 -1.59
CA ALA A 171 -1.71 -10.97 -1.63
C ALA A 171 -1.18 -10.35 -0.30
N ASP A 172 -1.11 -11.13 0.78
CA ASP A 172 -0.68 -10.63 2.08
C ASP A 172 0.80 -10.18 2.07
N PRO A 173 1.15 -9.04 2.67
CA PRO A 173 2.54 -8.60 2.77
C PRO A 173 3.43 -9.55 3.58
N LEU A 174 2.88 -10.36 4.48
CA LEU A 174 3.60 -11.36 5.28
C LEU A 174 3.84 -12.68 4.52
N ASN A 175 3.35 -12.79 3.27
CA ASN A 175 3.65 -13.93 2.41
C ASN A 175 5.12 -13.93 1.96
N PHE A 176 6.00 -14.50 2.77
CA PHE A 176 7.42 -14.65 2.45
C PHE A 176 7.79 -15.95 1.73
N ARG A 177 6.80 -16.70 1.21
CA ARG A 177 7.02 -17.94 0.46
C ARG A 177 7.86 -17.66 -0.79
N GLY A 178 8.97 -18.39 -0.93
CA GLY A 178 9.93 -18.18 -2.02
C GLY A 178 10.74 -16.88 -1.94
N ILE A 179 10.73 -16.24 -0.78
CA ILE A 179 11.58 -15.07 -0.46
C ILE A 179 12.47 -15.40 0.73
N LEU A 180 11.85 -15.81 1.85
CA LEU A 180 12.54 -16.24 3.06
C LEU A 180 12.62 -17.77 3.18
N THR A 181 11.77 -18.48 2.44
CA THR A 181 11.73 -19.95 2.37
C THR A 181 12.21 -20.43 1.00
N PRO A 182 12.69 -21.68 0.88
CA PRO A 182 13.17 -22.25 -0.38
C PRO A 182 12.04 -22.63 -1.36
N ASP A 183 10.77 -22.43 -0.98
CA ASP A 183 9.60 -22.74 -1.78
C ASP A 183 9.50 -21.92 -3.09
N GLU A 184 8.66 -22.37 -4.01
CA GLU A 184 8.30 -21.57 -5.18
C GLU A 184 7.51 -20.31 -4.81
N ARG A 185 7.86 -19.18 -5.46
CA ARG A 185 7.22 -17.88 -5.25
C ARG A 185 5.81 -17.87 -5.83
N VAL A 186 4.83 -17.52 -5.00
CA VAL A 186 3.44 -17.35 -5.43
C VAL A 186 3.15 -15.88 -5.74
N SER A 187 2.55 -15.61 -6.90
CA SER A 187 2.15 -14.27 -7.34
C SER A 187 1.15 -13.65 -6.35
N PRO A 188 1.30 -12.36 -5.96
CA PRO A 188 0.30 -11.66 -5.16
C PRO A 188 -1.08 -11.56 -5.84
N LEU A 189 -1.13 -11.69 -7.17
CA LEU A 189 -2.37 -11.65 -7.96
C LEU A 189 -3.06 -13.02 -8.05
N ALA A 190 -2.40 -14.08 -7.60
CA ALA A 190 -3.04 -15.39 -7.50
C ALA A 190 -4.14 -15.30 -6.45
N ARG A 191 -5.40 -15.54 -6.83
CA ARG A 191 -6.55 -15.55 -5.91
C ARG A 191 -6.57 -16.84 -5.09
N THR A 192 -5.49 -17.08 -4.36
CA THR A 192 -5.25 -18.30 -3.58
C THR A 192 -4.71 -17.95 -2.19
N THR A 193 -4.66 -18.95 -1.31
CA THR A 193 -3.94 -18.86 -0.03
C THR A 193 -2.62 -19.61 -0.13
N VAL A 194 -1.67 -19.22 0.70
CA VAL A 194 -0.39 -19.91 0.87
C VAL A 194 -0.25 -20.33 2.31
N LEU A 195 0.30 -21.52 2.52
CA LEU A 195 0.65 -22.02 3.83
C LEU A 195 2.03 -21.49 4.19
N VAL A 196 2.13 -20.81 5.34
CA VAL A 196 3.38 -20.26 5.90
C VAL A 196 3.58 -20.92 7.27
N ALA A 197 4.76 -21.49 7.50
CA ALA A 197 5.14 -22.22 8.71
C ALA A 197 6.23 -21.49 9.48
#